data_AF-T0SQD6-F1
#
_entry.id   AF-T0SQD6-F1
#
_cell.length_a   1.000
_cell.length_b   1.000
_cell.length_c   1.000
_cell.angle_alpha   90.00
_cell.angle_beta   90.00
_cell.angle_gamma   90.00
#
_symmetry.space_group_name_H-M   'P 1'
#
loop_
_entity.id
_entity.type
_entity.pdbx_description
1 polymer ?
#
loop_
_entity_poly.entity_id
_entity_poly.type
_entity_poly.pdbx_seq_one_letter_code
_entity_poly.pdbx_strand_id
1 'polypeptide(L)'
;MNDKLAQLIMRHIDLIDGANRLTNSILNAAKKGDVDTLVNDSDNRDRLISVLDRFQKFVEEEIGNIKSNEVSKELVDILKTWSYEVSAWASKTDEIDQQTLQLLEAQKEETTKEIATIFKSRQQFSGYNLNNLKK
;
A
#
# COMPACT_ATOMS: atom_id res chain seq x y z
N MET A 1 -14.60 27.70 14.58
CA MET A 1 -13.55 26.66 14.41
C MET A 1 -12.26 27.37 14.06
N ASN A 2 -11.09 26.92 14.52
CA ASN A 2 -9.83 27.47 14.03
C ASN A 2 -9.70 27.07 12.55
N ASP A 3 -9.85 28.05 11.63
CA ASP A 3 -9.83 27.81 10.17
C ASP A 3 -8.58 27.04 9.73
N LYS A 4 -7.46 27.20 10.45
CA LYS A 4 -6.22 26.47 10.20
C LYS A 4 -6.36 24.98 10.47
N LEU A 5 -6.94 24.58 11.60
CA LEU A 5 -7.14 23.17 11.96
C LEU A 5 -8.06 22.48 10.95
N ALA A 6 -9.15 23.14 10.55
CA ALA A 6 -10.07 22.61 9.55
C ALA A 6 -9.37 22.35 8.21
N GLN A 7 -8.56 23.30 7.74
CA GLN A 7 -7.77 23.15 6.52
C GLN A 7 -6.76 22.01 6.61
N LEU A 8 -6.09 21.85 7.75
CA LEU A 8 -5.13 20.75 7.97
C LEU A 8 -5.83 19.39 7.97
N ILE A 9 -6.98 19.26 8.63
CA ILE A 9 -7.78 18.02 8.63
C ILE A 9 -8.24 17.66 7.22
N MET A 10 -8.82 18.62 6.50
CA MET A 10 -9.27 18.38 5.11
C MET A 10 -8.10 17.96 4.22
N ARG A 11 -6.95 18.63 4.35
CA ARG A 11 -5.76 18.27 3.58
C ARG A 11 -5.21 16.89 3.95
N HIS A 12 -5.29 16.51 5.23
CA HIS A 12 -4.90 15.17 5.67
C HIS A 12 -5.80 14.09 5.07
N ILE A 13 -7.11 14.32 5.02
CA ILE A 13 -8.08 13.41 4.39
C ILE A 13 -7.80 13.27 2.89
N ASP A 14 -7.54 14.37 2.16
CA ASP A 14 -7.19 14.31 0.73
C ASP A 14 -5.94 13.45 0.48
N LEU A 15 -4.94 13.53 1.37
CA LEU A 15 -3.71 12.74 1.28
C LEU A 15 -3.98 11.27 1.58
N ILE A 16 -4.87 10.97 2.53
CA ILE A 16 -5.34 9.60 2.82
C ILE A 16 -6.03 9.00 1.58
N ASP A 17 -6.88 9.77 0.91
CA ASP A 17 -7.52 9.32 -0.33
C ASP A 17 -6.49 9.02 -1.44
N GLY A 18 -5.44 9.84 -1.54
CA GLY A 18 -4.30 9.57 -2.42
C GLY A 18 -3.61 8.24 -2.06
N ALA A 19 -3.35 8.00 -0.78
CA ALA A 19 -2.71 6.77 -0.30
C ALA A 19 -3.59 5.55 -0.57
N ASN A 20 -4.90 5.67 -0.37
CA ASN A 20 -5.87 4.63 -0.71
C ASN A 20 -5.83 4.24 -2.19
N ARG A 21 -5.71 5.22 -3.09
CA ARG A 21 -5.60 4.95 -4.52
C ARG A 21 -4.34 4.16 -4.84
N LEU A 22 -3.19 4.54 -4.26
CA LEU A 22 -1.93 3.82 -4.41
C LEU A 22 -2.02 2.39 -3.84
N THR A 23 -2.56 2.22 -2.63
CA THR A 23 -2.77 0.90 -2.02
C THR A 23 -3.61 -0.03 -2.90
N ASN A 24 -4.71 0.48 -3.49
CA ASN A 24 -5.51 -0.31 -4.43
C ASN A 24 -4.80 -0.58 -5.76
N SER A 25 -3.99 0.37 -6.23
CA SER A 25 -3.17 0.21 -7.44
C SER A 25 -2.14 -0.90 -7.26
N ILE A 26 -1.42 -0.91 -6.12
CA ILE A 26 -0.47 -1.95 -5.72
C ILE A 26 -1.13 -3.33 -5.73
N LEU A 27 -2.31 -3.47 -5.10
CA LEU A 27 -3.05 -4.74 -5.10
C LEU A 27 -3.42 -5.19 -6.52
N ASN A 28 -3.85 -4.26 -7.37
CA ASN A 28 -4.21 -4.57 -8.75
C ASN A 28 -3.00 -4.93 -9.60
N ALA A 29 -1.86 -4.29 -9.38
CA ALA A 29 -0.59 -4.61 -10.02
C ALA A 29 -0.13 -6.02 -9.62
N ALA A 30 -0.21 -6.35 -8.32
CA ALA A 30 0.08 -7.69 -7.82
C ALA A 30 -0.81 -8.75 -8.48
N LYS A 31 -2.14 -8.53 -8.56
CA LYS A 31 -3.07 -9.45 -9.24
C LYS A 31 -2.73 -9.69 -10.72
N LYS A 32 -2.15 -8.70 -11.39
CA LYS A 32 -1.80 -8.77 -12.82
C LYS A 32 -0.37 -9.26 -13.07
N GLY A 33 0.45 -9.40 -12.02
CA GLY A 33 1.89 -9.66 -12.15
C GLY A 33 2.66 -8.47 -12.75
N ASP A 34 2.11 -7.25 -12.67
CA ASP A 34 2.76 -6.03 -13.16
C ASP A 34 3.74 -5.51 -12.10
N VAL A 35 4.96 -6.04 -12.14
CA VAL A 35 6.01 -5.75 -11.14
C VAL A 35 6.45 -4.29 -11.21
N ASP A 36 6.52 -3.69 -12.40
CA ASP A 36 6.98 -2.31 -12.57
C ASP A 36 6.02 -1.32 -11.91
N THR A 37 4.71 -1.49 -12.15
CA THR A 37 3.69 -0.67 -11.48
C THR A 37 3.69 -0.91 -9.97
N LEU A 38 3.82 -2.17 -9.53
CA LEU A 38 3.85 -2.52 -8.12
C LEU A 38 4.97 -1.80 -7.37
N VAL A 39 6.19 -1.82 -7.91
CA VAL A 39 7.36 -1.17 -7.30
C VAL A 39 7.18 0.35 -7.28
N ASN A 40 6.83 0.94 -8.43
CA ASN A 40 6.67 2.39 -8.54
C ASN A 40 5.57 2.93 -7.60
N ASP A 41 4.42 2.25 -7.53
CA ASP A 41 3.32 2.68 -6.67
C ASP A 41 3.62 2.46 -5.18
N SER A 42 4.39 1.41 -4.84
CA SER A 42 4.86 1.19 -3.46
C SER A 42 5.80 2.32 -3.01
N ASP A 43 6.79 2.67 -3.83
CA ASP A 43 7.71 3.78 -3.55
C ASP A 43 6.97 5.12 -3.41
N ASN A 44 5.99 5.37 -4.29
CA ASN A 44 5.16 6.56 -4.22
C ASN A 44 4.29 6.58 -2.96
N ARG A 45 3.77 5.42 -2.54
CA ARG A 45 2.98 5.30 -1.31
C ARG A 45 3.82 5.61 -0.09
N ASP A 46 5.05 5.10 -0.01
CA ASP A 46 5.96 5.36 1.12
C ASP A 46 6.30 6.84 1.25
N ARG A 47 6.52 7.53 0.12
CA ARG A 47 6.71 8.98 0.09
C ARG A 47 5.47 9.71 0.58
N LEU A 48 4.28 9.28 0.16
CA LEU A 48 3.02 9.88 0.58
C LEU A 48 2.72 9.65 2.06
N ILE A 49 3.01 8.47 2.60
CA ILE A 49 2.94 8.15 4.03
C ILE A 49 3.85 9.08 4.83
N SER A 50 5.06 9.35 4.33
CA SER A 50 5.98 10.30 4.96
C SER A 50 5.44 11.74 5.00
N VAL A 51 4.63 12.12 4.00
CA VAL A 51 3.93 13.42 3.99
C VAL A 51 2.74 13.41 4.95
N LEU A 52 1.97 12.32 4.98
CA LEU A 52 0.87 12.11 5.91
C LEU A 52 1.31 12.23 7.37
N ASP A 53 2.42 11.59 7.75
CA ASP A 53 2.98 11.67 9.11
C ASP A 53 3.30 13.13 9.52
N ARG A 54 3.78 13.96 8.58
CA ARG A 54 4.02 15.39 8.86
C ARG A 54 2.72 16.15 9.07
N PHE A 55 1.70 15.90 8.25
CA PHE A 55 0.40 16.55 8.41
C PHE A 55 -0.32 16.09 9.69
N GLN A 56 -0.22 14.81 10.05
CA GLN A 56 -0.72 14.27 11.31
C GLN A 56 -0.14 15.06 12.49
N LYS A 57 1.19 15.26 12.52
CA LYS A 57 1.86 16.06 13.56
C LYS A 57 1.36 17.50 13.60
N PHE A 58 1.17 18.16 12.45
CA PHE A 58 0.61 19.51 12.43
C PHE A 58 -0.83 19.58 12.94
N VAL A 59 -1.66 18.59 12.65
CA VAL A 59 -3.01 18.50 13.20
C VAL A 59 -2.96 18.32 14.72
N GLU A 60 -2.11 17.40 15.21
CA GLU A 60 -1.93 17.15 16.65
C GLU A 60 -1.40 18.37 17.41
N GLU A 61 -0.44 19.09 16.84
CA GLU A 61 0.08 20.36 17.38
C GLU A 61 -1.03 21.42 17.48
N GLU A 62 -1.84 21.59 16.42
CA GLU A 62 -2.95 22.54 16.45
C GLU A 62 -4.02 22.16 17.47
N ILE A 63 -4.32 20.86 17.63
CA ILE A 63 -5.22 20.36 18.67
C ILE A 63 -4.66 20.67 20.07
N GLY A 64 -3.36 20.44 20.29
CA GLY A 64 -2.69 20.72 21.56
C GLY A 64 -2.70 22.20 21.96
N ASN A 65 -2.84 23.11 20.98
CA ASN A 65 -2.90 24.55 21.20
C ASN A 65 -4.32 25.08 21.50
N ILE A 66 -5.35 24.25 21.41
CA ILE A 66 -6.75 24.66 21.66
C ILE A 66 -6.95 24.89 23.16
N LYS A 67 -7.41 26.09 23.51
CA LYS A 67 -7.70 26.41 24.92
C LYS A 67 -8.99 25.76 25.36
N SER A 68 -9.10 25.39 26.65
CA SER A 68 -10.28 24.68 27.16
C SER A 68 -11.61 25.43 26.96
N ASN A 69 -11.58 26.77 26.90
CA ASN A 69 -12.74 27.62 26.65
C ASN A 69 -13.15 27.71 25.16
N GLU A 70 -12.30 27.23 24.24
CA GLU A 70 -12.56 27.19 22.80
C GLU A 70 -13.08 25.81 22.34
N VAL A 71 -13.10 24.82 23.25
CA VAL A 71 -13.60 23.48 22.98
C VAL A 71 -15.12 23.49 22.90
N SER A 72 -15.64 23.39 21.69
CA SER A 72 -17.07 23.21 21.43
C SER A 72 -17.41 21.73 21.17
N LYS A 73 -18.68 21.36 21.35
CA LYS A 73 -19.17 20.02 21.00
C LYS A 73 -18.93 19.70 19.52
N GLU A 74 -19.18 20.67 18.64
CA GLU A 74 -18.96 20.53 17.20
C GLU A 74 -17.51 20.17 16.86
N LEU A 75 -16.55 20.87 17.48
CA LEU A 75 -15.13 20.57 17.30
C LEU A 75 -14.79 19.14 17.75
N VAL A 76 -15.31 18.72 18.91
CA VAL A 76 -15.09 17.35 19.42
C VAL A 76 -15.64 16.31 18.46
N ASP A 77 -16.84 16.54 17.90
CA ASP A 77 -17.46 15.62 16.96
C ASP A 77 -16.63 15.51 15.65
N ILE A 78 -16.10 16.63 15.14
CA ILE A 78 -15.20 16.64 13.97
C ILE A 78 -13.92 15.84 14.24
N LEU A 79 -13.26 16.08 15.39
CA LEU A 79 -12.02 15.39 15.73
C LEU A 79 -12.23 13.88 15.91
N LYS A 80 -13.37 13.47 16.46
CA LYS A 80 -13.74 12.05 16.56
C LYS A 80 -13.93 11.42 15.19
N THR A 81 -14.65 12.08 14.29
CA THR A 81 -14.85 11.60 12.92
C THR A 81 -13.52 11.47 12.19
N TRP A 82 -12.68 12.50 12.23
CA TRP A 82 -11.34 12.46 11.64
C TRP A 82 -10.49 11.31 12.21
N SER A 83 -10.43 11.16 13.53
CA SER A 83 -9.67 10.08 14.17
C SER A 83 -10.18 8.68 13.79
N TYR A 84 -11.51 8.53 13.67
CA TYR A 84 -12.12 7.31 13.18
C TYR A 84 -11.73 7.01 11.73
N GLU A 85 -11.79 8.00 10.84
CA GLU A 85 -11.41 7.85 9.43
C GLU A 85 -9.94 7.45 9.26
N VAL A 86 -9.02 8.08 10.00
CA VAL A 86 -7.60 7.71 10.01
C VAL A 86 -7.41 6.26 10.45
N SER A 87 -8.11 5.83 11.50
CA SER A 87 -8.02 4.47 12.03
C SER A 87 -8.61 3.43 11.08
N ALA A 88 -9.73 3.75 10.44
CA ALA A 88 -10.38 2.92 9.44
C ALA A 88 -9.49 2.75 8.20
N TRP A 89 -8.85 3.83 7.75
CA TRP A 89 -7.88 3.81 6.66
C TRP A 89 -6.68 2.91 6.97
N ALA A 90 -6.07 3.07 8.15
CA ALA A 90 -4.92 2.26 8.55
C ALA A 90 -5.27 0.75 8.57
N SER A 91 -6.42 0.42 9.17
CA SER A 91 -6.93 -0.96 9.20
C SER A 91 -7.17 -1.52 7.80
N LYS A 92 -7.76 -0.72 6.90
CA LYS A 92 -8.02 -1.16 5.52
C LYS A 92 -6.75 -1.35 4.71
N THR A 93 -5.76 -0.50 4.93
CA THR A 93 -4.45 -0.60 4.26
C THR A 93 -3.74 -1.88 4.69
N ASP A 94 -3.72 -2.20 5.99
CA ASP A 94 -3.14 -3.45 6.48
C ASP A 94 -3.82 -4.69 5.86
N GLU A 95 -5.16 -4.71 5.82
CA GLU A 95 -5.91 -5.80 5.16
C GLU A 95 -5.48 -6.01 3.70
N ILE A 96 -5.32 -4.92 2.94
CA ILE A 96 -4.91 -4.97 1.52
C ILE A 96 -3.46 -5.41 1.40
N ASP A 97 -2.58 -4.96 2.29
CA ASP A 97 -1.17 -5.33 2.27
C ASP A 97 -0.98 -6.82 2.56
N GLN A 98 -1.74 -7.39 3.50
CA GLN A 98 -1.76 -8.83 3.74
C GLN A 98 -2.23 -9.61 2.49
N GLN A 99 -3.29 -9.15 1.82
CA GLN A 99 -3.77 -9.76 0.57
C GLN A 99 -2.72 -9.68 -0.54
N THR A 100 -2.05 -8.53 -0.66
CA THR A 100 -1.00 -8.30 -1.65
C THR A 100 0.18 -9.24 -1.40
N LEU A 101 0.62 -9.38 -0.14
CA LEU A 101 1.71 -10.26 0.23
C LEU A 101 1.41 -11.73 -0.12
N GLN A 102 0.20 -12.20 0.20
CA GLN A 102 -0.23 -13.56 -0.14
C GLN A 102 -0.18 -13.84 -1.65
N LEU A 103 -0.60 -12.87 -2.47
CA LEU A 103 -0.53 -12.99 -3.94
C LEU A 103 0.92 -13.07 -4.43
N LEU A 104 1.80 -12.23 -3.90
CA LEU A 104 3.22 -12.22 -4.28
C LEU A 104 3.94 -13.50 -3.85
N GLU A 105 3.61 -14.05 -2.69
CA GLU A 105 4.14 -15.34 -2.22
C GLU A 105 3.71 -16.50 -3.14
N ALA A 106 2.42 -16.53 -3.52
CA ALA A 106 1.91 -17.52 -4.47
C ALA A 106 2.62 -17.42 -5.84
N GLN A 107 2.77 -16.21 -6.36
CA GLN A 107 3.48 -15.96 -7.63
C GLN A 107 4.96 -16.36 -7.57
N LYS A 108 5.62 -16.10 -6.45
CA LYS A 108 7.01 -16.54 -6.20
C LYS A 108 7.12 -18.06 -6.23
N GLU A 109 6.19 -18.77 -5.59
CA GLU A 109 6.17 -20.23 -5.57
C GLU A 109 5.96 -20.80 -6.99
N GLU A 110 4.98 -20.25 -7.73
CA GLU A 110 4.69 -20.65 -9.11
C GLU A 110 5.89 -20.44 -10.02
N THR A 111 6.47 -19.24 -10.02
CA THR A 111 7.67 -18.90 -10.80
C THR A 111 8.84 -19.85 -10.47
N THR A 112 9.02 -20.20 -9.19
CA THR A 112 10.07 -21.13 -8.77
C THR A 112 9.85 -22.54 -9.33
N LYS A 113 8.60 -23.02 -9.34
CA LYS A 113 8.23 -24.32 -9.94
C LYS A 113 8.46 -24.33 -11.45
N GLU A 114 8.13 -23.24 -12.14
CA GLU A 114 8.37 -23.10 -13.58
C GLU A 114 9.86 -23.14 -13.92
N ILE A 115 10.70 -22.39 -13.20
CA ILE A 115 12.16 -22.41 -13.37
C ILE A 115 12.70 -23.83 -13.18
N ALA A 116 12.28 -24.53 -12.13
CA ALA A 116 12.71 -25.90 -11.87
C ALA A 116 12.28 -26.87 -12.99
N THR A 117 11.08 -26.69 -13.53
CA THR A 117 10.54 -27.50 -14.63
C THR A 117 11.33 -27.27 -15.91
N ILE A 118 11.59 -26.02 -16.27
CA ILE A 118 12.40 -25.65 -17.45
C ILE A 118 13.82 -26.20 -17.31
N PHE A 119 14.42 -26.11 -16.13
CA PHE A 119 15.77 -26.61 -15.89
C PHE A 119 15.85 -28.14 -16.02
N LYS A 120 14.91 -28.88 -15.42
CA LYS A 120 14.80 -30.34 -15.57
C LYS A 120 14.60 -30.75 -17.03
N SER A 121 13.71 -30.06 -17.74
CA SER A 121 13.46 -30.29 -19.16
C SER A 121 14.74 -30.09 -19.99
N ARG A 122 15.45 -28.96 -19.81
CA ARG A 122 16.72 -28.70 -20.51
C ARG A 122 17.79 -29.75 -20.23
N GLN A 123 17.90 -30.26 -19.01
CA GLN A 123 18.82 -31.35 -18.70
C GLN A 123 18.46 -32.66 -19.41
N GLN A 124 17.17 -33.01 -19.45
CA GLN A 124 16.69 -34.19 -20.16
C GLN A 124 16.96 -34.10 -21.67
N PHE A 125 16.76 -32.92 -22.29
CA PHE A 125 17.04 -32.70 -23.71
C PHE A 125 18.54 -32.62 -24.04
N SER A 126 19.38 -32.10 -23.14
CA SER A 126 20.84 -32.09 -23.31
C SER A 126 21.44 -33.52 -23.33
N GLY A 127 20.77 -34.48 -22.67
CA GLY A 127 21.12 -35.90 -22.70
C GLY A 127 20.66 -36.67 -23.95
N TYR A 128 19.77 -36.11 -24.77
CA TYR A 128 19.33 -36.74 -26.02
C TYR A 128 20.37 -36.50 -27.12
N ASN A 129 21.35 -37.41 -27.18
CA ASN A 129 22.34 -37.47 -28.25
C ASN A 129 21.65 -37.94 -29.55
N LEU A 130 21.30 -37.00 -30.45
CA LEU A 130 20.66 -37.27 -31.76
C LEU A 130 21.54 -38.09 -32.73
N ASN A 131 22.79 -38.40 -32.37
CA ASN A 131 23.72 -39.17 -33.19
C ASN A 131 23.38 -40.68 -33.31
N ASN A 132 22.41 -41.21 -32.56
CA ASN A 132 22.01 -42.62 -32.62
C ASN A 132 20.84 -42.91 -33.58
N LEU A 133 20.30 -41.92 -34.29
CA LEU A 133 19.17 -42.08 -35.22
C LEU A 133 19.59 -42.30 -36.69
N LYS A 134 20.73 -42.95 -36.93
CA LYS A 134 21.05 -43.53 -38.25
C LYS A 134 21.31 -45.03 -38.10
N LYS A 135 20.26 -45.83 -38.36
CA LYS A 135 20.37 -47.20 -38.87
C LYS A 135 19.33 -47.39 -39.95
#